data_AF-A0A938U613-F1
#
_entry.id   AF-A0A938U613-F1
#
_cell.length_a   1.000
_cell.length_b   1.000
_cell.length_c   1.000
_cell.angle_alpha   90.00
_cell.angle_beta   90.00
_cell.angle_gamma   90.00
#
_symmetry.space_group_name_H-M   'P 1'
#
loop_
_entity.id
_entity.type
_entity.pdbx_description
1 polymer ?
#
loop_
_entity_poly.entity_id
_entity_poly.type
_entity_poly.pdbx_seq_one_letter_code
_entity_poly.pdbx_strand_id
1 'polypeptide(L)'
;MATKTPAPTQALVAALTRGQPLGASFAPWICPTGVMGSLAHMSLTETLQSMDFSKKTAIVEVYFDDLTGGVVHVHDGQIVRAEARAGADEYVGEQAFLELCRRAEGFFRIDYARIAVERNVQRPTTFVLLEALRVIDEARAASGELPPAPPSSEGAPVPDAGWPESPWDVPAAPVPDVLREPTGEFDIEVETAAVSIVAPHYPVELPVELQPADDQSAVLASLEEVGIGGAFISTGTTLSRGARVKLRINANTGKIVVDARVQHVLDATAAAQLRRHAGVGVVFEAPGQSSLRSLRALVEQLAQDPARQPKTRSDNKRERLAACVGEAEFLIAVGDIAGAQRVLEGADGIAPDDDAVRRRLMKVNEAIDAAHANALLERALRGDPAAVELARRATQLRPARDVFLRSMGVFARARAHDDIADVAEQLLELDPADEGALRMLLDAHMSLKRWSAALRNAEQLVRLAPNDAAVRDLLAEVKRHAQRGR
;
A
#
# COMPACT_ATOMS: atom_id res chain seq x y z
N MET A 1 25.10 42.37 9.81
CA MET A 1 25.84 41.13 9.50
C MET A 1 24.95 39.95 9.86
N ALA A 2 24.18 39.44 8.90
CA ALA A 2 23.27 38.32 9.12
C ALA A 2 23.97 37.02 8.70
N THR A 3 24.14 36.10 9.64
CA THR A 3 24.73 34.78 9.41
C THR A 3 23.76 33.92 8.60
N LYS A 4 24.17 33.55 7.40
CA LYS A 4 23.42 32.71 6.46
C LYS A 4 23.32 31.28 7.03
N THR A 5 22.12 30.84 7.37
CA THR A 5 21.87 29.45 7.79
C THR A 5 22.10 28.51 6.59
N PRO A 6 22.89 27.43 6.73
CA PRO A 6 23.13 26.51 5.62
C PRO A 6 21.87 25.73 5.24
N ALA A 7 21.76 25.37 3.96
CA ALA A 7 20.69 24.53 3.46
C ALA A 7 20.66 23.17 4.20
N PRO A 8 19.47 22.58 4.44
CA PRO A 8 19.29 21.42 5.32
C PRO A 8 20.14 20.19 4.92
N THR A 9 20.40 20.02 3.62
CA THR A 9 21.24 18.94 3.09
C THR A 9 22.72 19.09 3.48
N GLN A 10 23.25 20.33 3.52
CA GLN A 10 24.62 20.58 3.95
C GLN A 10 24.78 20.45 5.47
N ALA A 11 23.75 20.79 6.23
CA ALA A 11 23.73 20.60 7.68
C ALA A 11 23.67 19.11 8.06
N LEU A 12 22.91 18.30 7.32
CA LEU A 12 22.80 16.85 7.51
C LEU A 12 24.12 16.14 7.18
N VAL A 13 24.73 16.46 6.03
CA VAL A 13 26.05 15.94 5.66
C VAL A 13 27.09 16.35 6.69
N ALA A 14 27.13 17.63 7.10
CA ALA A 14 28.09 18.10 8.10
C ALA A 14 27.86 17.52 9.51
N ALA A 15 26.64 17.13 9.88
CA ALA A 15 26.35 16.48 11.17
C ALA A 15 26.75 15.00 11.16
N LEU A 16 26.48 14.30 10.05
CA LEU A 16 26.87 12.91 9.82
C LEU A 16 28.39 12.76 9.73
N THR A 17 29.08 13.66 9.01
CA THR A 17 30.54 13.68 8.93
C THR A 17 31.22 13.99 10.27
N ARG A 18 30.53 14.65 11.21
CA ARG A 18 31.06 15.00 12.53
C ARG A 18 30.61 14.07 13.66
N GLY A 19 29.84 13.02 13.36
CA GLY A 19 29.41 12.03 14.35
C GLY A 19 28.56 12.60 15.50
N GLN A 20 27.87 13.73 15.29
CA GLN A 20 27.00 14.31 16.33
C GLN A 20 25.63 13.60 16.34
N PRO A 21 25.04 13.35 17.53
CA PRO A 21 23.71 12.77 17.62
C PRO A 21 22.69 13.75 17.01
N LEU A 22 21.89 13.25 16.05
CA LEU A 22 20.83 14.01 15.41
C LEU A 22 19.77 14.36 16.46
N GLY A 23 19.64 15.65 16.79
CA GLY A 23 18.65 16.12 17.74
C GLY A 23 17.20 15.94 17.25
N ALA A 24 16.25 16.11 18.18
CA ALA A 24 14.80 15.93 17.98
C ALA A 24 14.17 16.72 16.80
N SER A 25 14.91 17.65 16.18
CA SER A 25 14.51 18.40 14.99
C SER A 25 14.41 17.57 13.71
N PHE A 26 14.91 16.32 13.70
CA PHE A 26 14.89 15.44 12.51
C PHE A 26 13.84 14.32 12.57
N ALA A 27 13.05 14.25 13.65
CA ALA A 27 12.01 13.22 13.85
C ALA A 27 10.94 13.12 12.73
N PRO A 28 10.51 14.21 12.06
CA PRO A 28 9.52 14.11 10.96
C PRO A 28 10.03 13.37 9.72
N TRP A 29 11.35 13.23 9.57
CA TRP A 29 11.96 12.63 8.37
C TRP A 29 12.10 11.10 8.48
N ILE A 30 11.82 10.51 9.65
CA ILE A 30 12.14 9.11 9.98
C ILE A 30 10.88 8.22 10.07
N CYS A 31 9.67 8.80 10.01
CA CYS A 31 8.40 8.08 10.06
C CYS A 31 7.58 8.35 8.78
N PRO A 32 7.53 7.44 7.79
CA PRO A 32 6.77 7.68 6.56
C PRO A 32 5.30 7.28 6.78
N THR A 33 4.44 8.25 7.08
CA THR A 33 2.97 8.09 7.05
C THR A 33 2.37 8.47 5.69
N GLY A 34 3.17 8.41 4.63
CA GLY A 34 2.86 9.11 3.39
C GLY A 34 2.81 8.29 2.10
N VAL A 35 2.00 8.77 1.16
CA VAL A 35 1.90 8.25 -0.22
C VAL A 35 2.96 8.95 -1.07
N MET A 36 3.75 8.19 -1.82
CA MET A 36 4.75 8.72 -2.76
C MET A 36 4.33 8.40 -4.20
N GLY A 37 4.63 9.30 -5.13
CA GLY A 37 4.30 9.15 -6.54
C GLY A 37 5.21 9.97 -7.46
N SER A 38 5.05 9.76 -8.76
CA SER A 38 5.77 10.48 -9.81
C SER A 38 4.83 11.46 -10.52
N LEU A 39 5.31 12.69 -10.74
CA LEU A 39 4.56 13.74 -11.44
C LEU A 39 4.29 13.40 -12.91
N ALA A 40 5.11 12.53 -13.52
CA ALA A 40 4.91 12.06 -14.89
C ALA A 40 3.68 11.15 -15.04
N HIS A 41 3.28 10.47 -13.97
CA HIS A 41 2.13 9.57 -13.96
C HIS A 41 0.88 10.23 -13.41
N MET A 42 1.03 11.11 -12.42
CA MET A 42 -0.06 11.83 -11.78
C MET A 42 0.41 13.24 -11.44
N SER A 43 -0.14 14.22 -12.14
CA SER A 43 0.24 15.62 -12.00
C SER A 43 -0.05 16.15 -10.59
N LEU A 44 0.69 17.19 -10.18
CA LEU A 44 0.43 17.86 -8.90
C LEU A 44 -1.01 18.42 -8.85
N THR A 45 -1.55 18.87 -9.99
CA THR A 45 -2.93 19.35 -10.11
C THR A 45 -3.96 18.25 -9.85
N GLU A 46 -3.78 17.05 -10.43
CA GLU A 46 -4.68 15.91 -10.19
C GLU A 46 -4.61 15.43 -8.74
N THR A 47 -3.40 15.44 -8.17
CA THR A 47 -3.17 15.09 -6.77
C THR A 47 -3.94 16.00 -5.82
N LEU A 48 -3.85 17.32 -6.02
CA LEU A 48 -4.57 18.28 -5.19
C LEU A 48 -6.07 18.32 -5.49
N GLN A 49 -6.49 18.04 -6.73
CA GLN A 49 -7.90 17.89 -7.06
C GLN A 49 -8.54 16.74 -6.28
N SER A 50 -7.85 15.59 -6.20
CA SER A 50 -8.31 14.46 -5.38
C SER A 50 -8.41 14.82 -3.89
N MET A 51 -7.47 15.63 -3.37
CA MET A 51 -7.52 16.13 -1.99
C MET A 51 -8.67 17.11 -1.75
N ASP A 52 -9.00 17.98 -2.71
CA ASP A 52 -10.14 18.89 -2.62
C ASP A 52 -11.47 18.14 -2.58
N PHE A 53 -11.64 17.11 -3.42
CA PHE A 53 -12.84 16.26 -3.40
C PHE A 53 -12.98 15.46 -2.11
N SER A 54 -11.87 14.91 -1.60
CA SER A 54 -11.88 14.09 -0.38
C SER A 54 -11.78 14.89 0.92
N LYS A 55 -11.68 16.23 0.83
CA LYS A 55 -11.54 17.14 1.98
C LYS A 55 -10.41 16.73 2.94
N LYS A 56 -9.31 16.21 2.37
CA LYS A 56 -8.17 15.72 3.15
C LYS A 56 -7.29 16.88 3.62
N THR A 57 -6.64 16.66 4.76
CA THR A 57 -5.61 17.54 5.30
C THR A 57 -4.26 16.84 5.16
N ALA A 58 -3.32 17.47 4.46
CA ALA A 58 -2.03 16.88 4.15
C ALA A 58 -0.97 17.93 3.83
N ILE A 59 0.29 17.49 3.83
CA ILE A 59 1.45 18.21 3.35
C ILE A 59 1.95 17.49 2.10
N VAL A 60 2.07 18.20 1.00
CA VAL A 60 2.58 17.67 -0.26
C VAL A 60 3.94 18.28 -0.52
N GLU A 61 4.97 17.46 -0.40
CA GLU A 61 6.34 17.83 -0.76
C GLU A 61 6.61 17.40 -2.19
N VAL A 62 7.24 18.27 -2.96
CA VAL A 62 7.56 18.06 -4.37
C VAL A 62 9.06 18.21 -4.56
N TYR A 63 9.66 17.27 -5.30
CA TYR A 63 11.09 17.14 -5.52
C TYR A 63 11.39 17.03 -7.01
N PHE A 64 12.40 17.76 -7.47
CA PHE A 64 12.93 17.70 -8.83
C PHE A 64 14.42 17.33 -8.84
N ASP A 65 14.91 16.85 -9.98
CA ASP A 65 16.27 16.32 -10.13
C ASP A 65 17.39 17.35 -9.93
N ASP A 66 17.09 18.63 -10.13
CA ASP A 66 17.99 19.76 -9.91
C ASP A 66 18.05 20.24 -8.45
N LEU A 67 17.60 19.39 -7.49
CA LEU A 67 17.51 19.70 -6.06
C LEU A 67 16.58 20.89 -5.76
N THR A 68 15.75 21.28 -6.73
CA THR A 68 14.65 22.22 -6.53
C THR A 68 13.40 21.48 -6.10
N GLY A 69 12.42 22.22 -5.59
CA GLY A 69 11.23 21.61 -5.04
C GLY A 69 10.43 22.58 -4.21
N GLY A 70 9.41 22.06 -3.54
CA GLY A 70 8.53 22.89 -2.73
C GLY A 70 7.62 22.07 -1.84
N VAL A 71 6.85 22.80 -1.04
CA VAL A 71 5.91 22.24 -0.08
C VAL A 71 4.57 22.95 -0.24
N VAL A 72 3.50 22.15 -0.32
CA VAL A 72 2.12 22.61 -0.40
C VAL A 72 1.36 22.04 0.81
N HIS A 73 0.83 22.92 1.66
CA HIS A 73 -0.02 22.54 2.76
C HIS A 73 -1.49 22.65 2.34
N VAL A 74 -2.22 21.57 2.59
CA VAL A 74 -3.64 21.42 2.27
C VAL A 74 -4.40 21.17 3.55
N HIS A 75 -5.39 22.00 3.87
CA HIS A 75 -6.29 21.80 5.01
C HIS A 75 -7.72 21.70 4.50
N ASP A 76 -8.42 20.61 4.84
CA ASP A 76 -9.83 20.39 4.44
C ASP A 76 -10.04 20.50 2.92
N GLY A 77 -9.09 19.98 2.14
CA GLY A 77 -9.08 20.09 0.68
C GLY A 77 -8.70 21.48 0.13
N GLN A 78 -8.43 22.47 1.00
CA GLN A 78 -8.03 23.82 0.62
C GLN A 78 -6.52 24.02 0.70
N ILE A 79 -5.92 24.54 -0.37
CA ILE A 79 -4.51 24.96 -0.35
C ILE A 79 -4.41 26.18 0.57
N VAL A 80 -3.71 26.03 1.69
CA VAL A 80 -3.51 27.11 2.66
C VAL A 80 -2.15 27.75 2.51
N ARG A 81 -1.13 26.95 2.19
CA ARG A 81 0.25 27.42 2.05
C ARG A 81 0.95 26.74 0.89
N ALA A 82 1.71 27.49 0.11
CA ALA A 82 2.65 26.94 -0.86
C ALA A 82 3.98 27.69 -0.81
N GLU A 83 5.07 26.95 -0.94
CA GLU A 83 6.45 27.44 -1.03
C GLU A 83 7.18 26.62 -2.08
N ALA A 84 7.99 27.28 -2.90
CA ALA A 84 8.79 26.62 -3.92
C ALA A 84 10.13 27.32 -4.06
N ARG A 85 11.16 26.56 -4.35
CA ARG A 85 12.48 27.08 -4.71
C ARG A 85 12.80 26.61 -6.10
N ALA A 86 13.18 27.53 -6.99
CA ALA A 86 13.69 27.20 -8.33
C ALA A 86 15.02 27.92 -8.53
N GLY A 87 16.13 27.17 -8.51
CA GLY A 87 17.47 27.74 -8.55
C GLY A 87 17.75 28.64 -7.33
N ALA A 88 18.05 29.91 -7.59
CA ALA A 88 18.31 30.92 -6.56
C ALA A 88 17.04 31.65 -6.08
N ASP A 89 15.92 31.48 -6.79
CA ASP A 89 14.69 32.20 -6.54
C ASP A 89 13.77 31.42 -5.59
N GLU A 90 13.14 32.15 -4.67
CA GLU A 90 12.14 31.62 -3.74
C GLU A 90 10.77 32.20 -4.07
N TYR A 91 9.82 31.31 -4.29
CA TYR A 91 8.43 31.64 -4.57
C TYR A 91 7.57 31.30 -3.35
N VAL A 92 6.57 32.14 -3.09
CA VAL A 92 5.67 31.99 -1.94
C VAL A 92 4.22 32.19 -2.40
N GLY A 93 3.31 31.42 -1.81
CA GLY A 93 1.88 31.50 -2.10
C GLY A 93 1.52 30.91 -3.45
N GLU A 94 0.54 31.52 -4.11
CA GLU A 94 -0.01 31.00 -5.36
C GLU A 94 1.05 30.92 -6.48
N GLN A 95 2.00 31.85 -6.51
CA GLN A 95 3.11 31.81 -7.48
C GLN A 95 4.03 30.60 -7.27
N ALA A 96 4.26 30.21 -6.01
CA ALA A 96 5.01 28.99 -5.71
C ALA A 96 4.29 27.76 -6.24
N PHE A 97 2.98 27.69 -6.05
CA PHE A 97 2.19 26.59 -6.55
C PHE A 97 2.23 26.49 -8.09
N LEU A 98 2.07 27.61 -8.79
CA LEU A 98 2.16 27.67 -10.25
C LEU A 98 3.53 27.18 -10.75
N GLU A 99 4.61 27.57 -10.07
CA GLU A 99 5.96 27.14 -10.45
C GLU A 99 6.17 25.63 -10.27
N LEU A 100 5.63 25.04 -9.20
CA LEU A 100 5.66 23.58 -9.02
C LEU A 100 4.89 22.83 -10.10
N CYS A 101 3.75 23.38 -10.56
CA CYS A 101 2.91 22.75 -11.58
C CYS A 101 3.47 22.85 -13.01
N ARG A 102 4.38 23.78 -13.30
CA ARG A 102 4.97 23.94 -14.63
C ARG A 102 5.87 22.77 -15.06
N ARG A 103 6.41 22.04 -14.10
CA ARG A 103 7.34 20.93 -14.36
C ARG A 103 6.56 19.61 -14.46
N ALA A 104 6.74 18.92 -15.59
CA ALA A 104 6.04 17.66 -15.89
C ALA A 104 6.67 16.43 -15.21
N GLU A 105 7.95 16.51 -14.88
CA GLU A 105 8.73 15.42 -14.29
C GLU A 105 9.15 15.76 -12.86
N GLY A 106 9.25 14.76 -12.01
CA GLY A 106 9.60 14.89 -10.60
C GLY A 106 8.85 13.88 -9.72
N PHE A 107 9.06 13.99 -8.42
CA PHE A 107 8.45 13.13 -7.42
C PHE A 107 7.70 13.96 -6.40
N PHE A 108 6.62 13.39 -5.86
CA PHE A 108 5.91 14.00 -4.75
C PHE A 108 5.73 13.01 -3.60
N ARG A 109 5.60 13.56 -2.39
CA ARG A 109 5.32 12.83 -1.17
C ARG A 109 4.20 13.54 -0.41
N ILE A 110 3.19 12.79 -0.03
CA ILE A 110 2.02 13.27 0.71
C ILE A 110 2.15 12.78 2.14
N ASP A 111 2.21 13.67 3.12
CA ASP A 111 2.11 13.32 4.54
C ASP A 111 0.75 13.78 5.11
N TYR A 112 -0.03 12.86 5.66
CA TYR A 112 -1.34 13.14 6.25
C TYR A 112 -1.20 13.70 7.67
N ALA A 113 -0.50 14.83 7.78
CA ALA A 113 -0.31 15.57 9.03
C ALA A 113 -0.98 16.94 8.95
N ARG A 114 -1.61 17.36 10.06
CA ARG A 114 -2.11 18.73 10.21
C ARG A 114 -1.08 19.57 10.94
N ILE A 115 -0.46 20.52 10.23
CA ILE A 115 0.47 21.49 10.81
C ILE A 115 -0.19 22.86 10.76
N ALA A 116 -0.22 23.55 11.90
CA ALA A 116 -0.66 24.94 11.94
C ALA A 116 0.33 25.81 11.16
N VAL A 117 -0.10 26.32 10.02
CA VAL A 117 0.70 27.20 9.15
C VAL A 117 -0.06 28.48 8.85
N GLU A 118 0.68 29.57 8.66
CA GLU A 118 0.11 30.84 8.21
C GLU A 118 -0.31 30.74 6.74
N ARG A 119 -1.55 31.16 6.46
CA ARG A 119 -2.16 31.08 5.14
C ARG A 119 -1.52 32.10 4.19
N ASN A 120 -0.92 31.63 3.09
CA ASN A 120 -0.35 32.47 2.03
C ASN A 120 -1.01 32.27 0.65
N VAL A 121 -1.99 31.36 0.56
CA VAL A 121 -2.86 31.17 -0.60
C VAL A 121 -4.26 31.64 -0.24
N GLN A 122 -4.73 32.71 -0.88
CA GLN A 122 -6.00 33.36 -0.51
C GLN A 122 -7.16 32.87 -1.36
N ARG A 123 -6.91 32.54 -2.63
CA ARG A 123 -7.96 32.07 -3.54
C ARG A 123 -8.36 30.61 -3.23
N PRO A 124 -9.61 30.23 -3.51
CA PRO A 124 -10.05 28.84 -3.38
C PRO A 124 -9.23 27.88 -4.25
N THR A 125 -9.00 26.64 -3.79
CA THR A 125 -8.19 25.63 -4.51
C THR A 125 -8.60 25.50 -5.97
N THR A 126 -9.89 25.42 -6.26
CA THR A 126 -10.40 25.28 -7.64
C THR A 126 -9.92 26.41 -8.56
N PHE A 127 -9.89 27.65 -8.06
CA PHE A 127 -9.39 28.79 -8.83
C PHE A 127 -7.90 28.63 -9.12
N VAL A 128 -7.12 28.28 -8.08
CA VAL A 128 -5.66 28.12 -8.19
C VAL A 128 -5.30 26.99 -9.15
N LEU A 129 -6.06 25.89 -9.15
CA LEU A 129 -5.88 24.77 -10.09
C LEU A 129 -6.18 25.18 -11.54
N LEU A 130 -7.27 25.93 -11.79
CA LEU A 130 -7.60 26.41 -13.13
C LEU A 130 -6.54 27.38 -13.67
N GLU A 131 -6.00 28.25 -12.80
CA GLU A 131 -4.92 29.15 -13.18
C GLU A 131 -3.62 28.37 -13.47
N ALA A 132 -3.32 27.30 -12.73
CA ALA A 132 -2.18 26.43 -13.02
C ALA A 132 -2.31 25.76 -14.39
N LEU A 133 -3.48 25.21 -14.71
CA LEU A 133 -3.75 24.60 -16.02
C LEU A 133 -3.61 25.62 -17.16
N ARG A 134 -4.15 26.84 -16.99
CA ARG A 134 -3.98 27.94 -17.96
C ARG A 134 -2.50 28.23 -18.22
N VAL A 135 -1.69 28.32 -17.16
CA VAL A 135 -0.24 28.60 -17.26
C VAL A 135 0.51 27.47 -17.95
N ILE A 136 0.14 26.21 -17.69
CA ILE A 136 0.72 25.03 -18.36
C ILE A 136 0.41 25.06 -19.86
N ASP A 137 -0.85 25.34 -20.23
CA ASP A 137 -1.27 25.40 -21.62
C ASP A 137 -0.57 26.54 -22.37
N GLU A 138 -0.43 27.71 -21.75
CA GLU A 138 0.31 28.85 -22.31
C GLU A 138 1.79 28.54 -22.51
N ALA A 139 2.42 27.81 -21.57
CA ALA A 139 3.81 27.40 -21.68
C ALA A 139 4.03 26.40 -22.84
N ARG A 140 3.12 25.43 -23.00
CA ARG A 140 3.15 24.47 -24.13
C ARG A 140 2.92 25.15 -25.48
N ALA A 141 1.98 26.10 -25.53
CA ALA A 141 1.74 26.88 -26.74
C ALA A 141 2.97 27.72 -27.12
N ALA A 142 3.69 28.27 -26.13
CA ALA A 142 4.92 29.02 -26.35
C ALA A 142 6.12 28.16 -26.78
N SER A 143 6.20 26.89 -26.31
CA SER A 143 7.25 25.96 -26.71
C SER A 143 7.04 25.32 -28.09
N GLY A 144 5.85 25.50 -28.69
CA GLY A 144 5.51 24.92 -29.99
C GLY A 144 5.14 23.43 -29.93
N GLU A 145 4.91 22.89 -28.74
CA GLU A 145 4.35 21.54 -28.57
C GLU A 145 2.86 21.56 -28.93
N LEU A 146 2.52 21.01 -30.09
CA LEU A 146 1.13 20.79 -30.49
C LEU A 146 0.46 19.81 -29.49
N PRO A 147 -0.79 20.05 -29.08
CA PRO A 147 -1.52 19.09 -28.27
C PRO A 147 -1.58 17.73 -28.98
N PRO A 148 -1.52 16.61 -28.23
CA PRO A 148 -1.70 15.30 -28.82
C PRO A 148 -3.06 15.28 -29.54
N ALA A 149 -3.03 14.95 -30.83
CA ALA A 149 -4.25 14.88 -31.63
C ALA A 149 -5.23 13.91 -30.95
N PRO A 150 -6.55 14.21 -30.92
CA PRO A 150 -7.54 13.22 -30.53
C PRO A 150 -7.33 11.96 -31.40
N PRO A 151 -7.50 10.75 -30.84
CA PRO A 151 -7.26 9.52 -31.60
C PRO A 151 -8.14 9.53 -32.85
N SER A 152 -7.51 9.74 -34.00
CA SER A 152 -8.17 9.74 -35.29
C SER A 152 -8.80 8.36 -35.52
N SER A 153 -10.13 8.31 -35.59
CA SER A 153 -10.91 7.12 -35.90
C SER A 153 -10.87 6.77 -37.41
N GLU A 154 -9.73 6.97 -38.06
CA GLU A 154 -9.51 6.64 -39.47
C GLU A 154 -8.49 5.51 -39.56
N GLY A 155 -8.99 4.27 -39.66
CA GLY A 155 -8.12 3.10 -39.84
C GLY A 155 -8.69 1.75 -39.43
N ALA A 156 -9.96 1.64 -39.06
CA ALA A 156 -10.59 0.32 -38.94
C ALA A 156 -11.06 -0.13 -40.33
N PRO A 157 -10.44 -1.13 -40.99
CA PRO A 157 -11.03 -1.74 -42.16
C PRO A 157 -12.32 -2.44 -41.73
N VAL A 158 -13.43 -2.12 -42.39
CA VAL A 158 -14.68 -2.88 -42.28
C VAL A 158 -14.38 -4.28 -42.81
N PRO A 159 -14.42 -5.36 -41.99
CA PRO A 159 -14.30 -6.71 -42.53
C PRO A 159 -15.63 -7.07 -43.18
N ASP A 160 -15.55 -7.27 -44.49
CA ASP A 160 -16.59 -7.86 -45.30
C ASP A 160 -16.85 -9.32 -44.88
N ALA A 161 -18.04 -9.80 -45.19
CA ALA A 161 -18.63 -11.03 -44.70
C ALA A 161 -17.78 -12.30 -44.88
N GLY A 162 -17.65 -13.08 -43.79
CA GLY A 162 -17.15 -14.46 -43.83
C GLY A 162 -16.60 -14.93 -42.48
N TRP A 163 -17.45 -15.53 -41.64
CA TRP A 163 -16.99 -16.20 -40.42
C TRP A 163 -16.30 -17.53 -40.80
N PRO A 164 -15.01 -17.76 -40.44
CA PRO A 164 -14.41 -19.07 -40.54
C PRO A 164 -14.79 -19.93 -39.32
N GLU A 165 -15.05 -21.21 -39.57
CA GLU A 165 -15.34 -22.21 -38.54
C GLU A 165 -14.12 -22.46 -37.63
N SER A 166 -14.39 -22.51 -36.32
CA SER A 166 -13.66 -23.13 -35.21
C SER A 166 -12.10 -23.11 -35.19
N PRO A 167 -11.46 -22.41 -34.22
CA PRO A 167 -10.00 -22.41 -34.06
C PRO A 167 -9.42 -23.54 -33.18
N TRP A 168 -10.14 -24.65 -32.96
CA TRP A 168 -9.77 -25.62 -31.90
C TRP A 168 -9.14 -26.95 -32.34
N ASP A 169 -8.75 -27.14 -33.60
CA ASP A 169 -8.02 -28.35 -34.01
C ASP A 169 -6.52 -28.10 -34.10
N VAL A 170 -5.83 -28.18 -32.95
CA VAL A 170 -4.38 -28.40 -32.89
C VAL A 170 -4.11 -29.63 -32.02
N PRO A 171 -3.49 -30.69 -32.54
CA PRO A 171 -3.17 -31.88 -31.73
C PRO A 171 -2.03 -31.59 -30.75
N ALA A 172 -2.25 -31.97 -29.49
CA ALA A 172 -1.31 -31.78 -28.39
C ALA A 172 -0.02 -32.61 -28.56
N ALA A 173 1.13 -31.97 -28.36
CA ALA A 173 2.43 -32.64 -28.24
C ALA A 173 2.56 -33.32 -26.86
N PRO A 174 3.25 -34.46 -26.75
CA PRO A 174 3.40 -35.18 -25.48
C PRO A 174 4.38 -34.46 -24.54
N VAL A 175 3.97 -34.31 -23.28
CA VAL A 175 4.78 -33.76 -22.18
C VAL A 175 5.76 -34.84 -21.67
N PRO A 176 7.05 -34.52 -21.44
CA PRO A 176 7.99 -35.50 -20.89
C PRO A 176 7.75 -35.76 -19.41
N ASP A 177 7.81 -37.05 -19.08
CA ASP A 177 7.60 -37.67 -17.77
C ASP A 177 8.85 -37.49 -16.90
N VAL A 178 8.93 -36.40 -16.14
CA VAL A 178 9.97 -36.19 -15.13
C VAL A 178 9.33 -35.60 -13.88
N LEU A 179 9.60 -36.25 -12.74
CA LEU A 179 9.15 -36.00 -11.35
C LEU A 179 7.98 -36.88 -10.88
N ARG A 180 8.26 -38.19 -10.79
CA ARG A 180 7.67 -39.05 -9.76
C ARG A 180 8.77 -39.38 -8.74
N GLU A 181 8.69 -38.79 -7.55
CA GLU A 181 9.28 -39.37 -6.34
C GLU A 181 8.27 -39.27 -5.18
N PRO A 182 8.33 -40.20 -4.21
CA PRO A 182 7.18 -40.60 -3.42
C PRO A 182 7.03 -39.77 -2.13
N THR A 183 5.77 -39.62 -1.75
CA THR A 183 5.27 -39.01 -0.51
C THR A 183 5.89 -39.65 0.73
N GLY A 184 6.65 -38.85 1.49
CA GLY A 184 6.97 -39.14 2.89
C GLY A 184 5.80 -38.72 3.79
N GLU A 185 5.28 -39.67 4.56
CA GLU A 185 4.33 -39.43 5.65
C GLU A 185 4.96 -38.52 6.71
N PHE A 186 4.30 -37.40 7.02
CA PHE A 186 4.56 -36.61 8.21
C PHE A 186 3.31 -36.65 9.09
N ASP A 187 3.41 -37.38 10.20
CA ASP A 187 2.47 -37.28 11.31
C ASP A 187 2.65 -35.91 11.98
N ILE A 188 1.69 -35.02 11.75
CA ILE A 188 1.52 -33.81 12.55
C ILE A 188 0.33 -34.05 13.46
N GLU A 189 0.60 -34.28 14.75
CA GLU A 189 -0.39 -34.14 15.79
C GLU A 189 -0.84 -32.68 15.85
N VAL A 190 -1.96 -32.38 15.19
CA VAL A 190 -2.63 -31.08 15.27
C VAL A 190 -3.40 -31.02 16.58
N GLU A 191 -2.81 -30.36 17.58
CA GLU A 191 -3.53 -29.80 18.71
C GLU A 191 -4.66 -28.89 18.16
N THR A 192 -5.89 -29.19 18.55
CA THR A 192 -7.13 -28.60 18.06
C THR A 192 -7.27 -27.13 18.47
N ALA A 193 -6.55 -26.24 17.79
CA ALA A 193 -6.92 -24.84 17.70
C ALA A 193 -8.18 -24.75 16.83
N ALA A 194 -9.27 -24.26 17.43
CA ALA A 194 -10.58 -24.17 16.81
C ALA A 194 -10.52 -23.50 15.43
N VAL A 195 -10.63 -24.32 14.38
CA VAL A 195 -10.91 -23.88 13.02
C VAL A 195 -12.26 -23.14 13.08
N SER A 196 -12.21 -21.81 13.04
CA SER A 196 -13.40 -20.98 12.82
C SER A 196 -13.86 -21.18 11.38
N ILE A 197 -14.55 -22.29 11.13
CA ILE A 197 -15.34 -22.50 9.92
C ILE A 197 -16.25 -21.27 9.78
N VAL A 198 -16.13 -20.53 8.68
CA VAL A 198 -17.08 -19.48 8.31
C VAL A 198 -18.45 -20.13 8.26
N ALA A 199 -19.27 -19.92 9.30
CA ALA A 199 -20.58 -20.53 9.37
C ALA A 199 -21.39 -20.05 8.15
N PRO A 200 -22.12 -20.94 7.46
CA PRO A 200 -22.89 -20.55 6.28
C PRO A 200 -23.88 -19.44 6.63
N HIS A 201 -23.96 -18.44 5.76
CA HIS A 201 -24.96 -17.38 5.81
C HIS A 201 -26.11 -17.75 4.88
N TYR A 202 -27.35 -17.57 5.37
CA TYR A 202 -28.55 -17.90 4.61
C TYR A 202 -29.28 -16.62 4.22
N PRO A 203 -29.70 -16.48 2.94
CA PRO A 203 -30.54 -15.39 2.51
C PRO A 203 -31.89 -15.44 3.22
N VAL A 204 -32.33 -14.28 3.68
CA VAL A 204 -33.57 -14.11 4.44
C VAL A 204 -34.09 -12.71 4.15
N GLU A 205 -35.40 -12.50 4.17
CA GLU A 205 -35.99 -11.16 4.17
C GLU A 205 -36.86 -11.05 5.42
N LEU A 206 -36.29 -10.49 6.48
CA LEU A 206 -37.00 -10.29 7.74
C LEU A 206 -36.85 -8.84 8.21
N PRO A 207 -37.93 -8.21 8.71
CA PRO A 207 -37.80 -6.90 9.33
C PRO A 207 -36.94 -6.99 10.59
N VAL A 208 -35.97 -6.10 10.71
CA VAL A 208 -35.09 -5.97 11.87
C VAL A 208 -35.09 -4.52 12.37
N GLU A 209 -35.18 -4.36 13.69
CA GLU A 209 -34.94 -3.06 14.32
C GLU A 209 -33.45 -2.97 14.70
N LEU A 210 -32.77 -1.98 14.12
CA LEU A 210 -31.40 -1.59 14.44
C LEU A 210 -31.43 -0.45 15.46
N GLN A 211 -30.89 -0.66 16.66
CA GLN A 211 -30.72 0.41 17.64
C GLN A 211 -29.23 0.63 17.90
N PRO A 212 -28.63 1.73 17.42
CA PRO A 212 -27.24 2.07 17.75
C PRO A 212 -27.02 2.17 19.26
N ALA A 213 -25.84 1.82 19.77
CA ALA A 213 -25.57 1.93 21.21
C ALA A 213 -25.61 3.37 21.72
N ASP A 214 -25.24 4.33 20.86
CA ASP A 214 -25.16 5.76 21.17
C ASP A 214 -26.48 6.50 20.94
N ASP A 215 -27.47 5.86 20.31
CA ASP A 215 -28.75 6.48 19.98
C ASP A 215 -29.91 5.57 20.40
N GLN A 216 -30.86 6.12 21.16
CA GLN A 216 -32.04 5.37 21.56
C GLN A 216 -33.04 5.18 20.42
N SER A 217 -32.89 5.90 19.30
CA SER A 217 -33.76 5.74 18.14
C SER A 217 -33.56 4.38 17.47
N ALA A 218 -34.66 3.62 17.35
CA ALA A 218 -34.66 2.36 16.61
C ALA A 218 -34.96 2.65 15.14
N VAL A 219 -34.11 2.14 14.25
CA VAL A 219 -34.24 2.25 12.81
C VAL A 219 -34.78 0.93 12.27
N LEU A 220 -35.86 1.00 11.49
CA LEU A 220 -36.37 -0.16 10.77
C LEU A 220 -35.50 -0.45 9.55
N ALA A 221 -35.07 -1.70 9.42
CA ALA A 221 -34.23 -2.18 8.33
C ALA A 221 -34.65 -3.60 7.90
N SER A 222 -34.00 -4.11 6.86
CA SER A 222 -34.24 -5.47 6.36
C SER A 222 -33.01 -6.34 6.59
N LEU A 223 -33.18 -7.45 7.30
CA LEU A 223 -32.17 -8.49 7.42
C LEU A 223 -32.16 -9.28 6.11
N GLU A 224 -31.04 -9.25 5.38
CA GLU A 224 -30.89 -9.92 4.08
C GLU A 224 -30.17 -11.26 4.17
N GLU A 225 -29.19 -11.36 5.08
CA GLU A 225 -28.43 -12.60 5.29
C GLU A 225 -28.19 -12.80 6.79
N VAL A 226 -28.30 -14.04 7.25
CA VAL A 226 -28.04 -14.39 8.65
C VAL A 226 -27.25 -15.68 8.77
N GLY A 227 -26.24 -15.67 9.63
CA GLY A 227 -25.48 -16.84 10.07
C GLY A 227 -25.44 -16.90 11.59
N ILE A 228 -24.74 -17.90 12.14
CA ILE A 228 -24.62 -18.05 13.60
C ILE A 228 -23.73 -16.95 14.21
N GLY A 229 -22.77 -16.42 13.44
CA GLY A 229 -21.79 -15.43 13.92
C GLY A 229 -22.05 -13.99 13.49
N GLY A 230 -22.99 -13.74 12.58
CA GLY A 230 -23.22 -12.41 12.04
C GLY A 230 -24.37 -12.35 11.04
N ALA A 231 -24.60 -11.15 10.52
CA ALA A 231 -25.68 -10.85 9.58
C ALA A 231 -25.29 -9.73 8.62
N PHE A 232 -25.96 -9.68 7.46
CA PHE A 232 -25.98 -8.51 6.60
C PHE A 232 -27.36 -7.85 6.65
N ILE A 233 -27.37 -6.53 6.86
CA ILE A 233 -28.59 -5.77 7.07
C ILE A 233 -28.62 -4.63 6.07
N SER A 234 -29.63 -4.65 5.20
CA SER A 234 -29.93 -3.58 4.27
C SER A 234 -30.63 -2.44 4.99
N THR A 235 -29.98 -1.28 4.97
CA THR A 235 -30.43 -0.10 5.71
C THR A 235 -30.05 1.16 4.94
N GLY A 236 -30.96 2.15 4.96
CA GLY A 236 -30.67 3.48 4.44
C GLY A 236 -29.87 4.37 5.39
N THR A 237 -29.62 3.90 6.62
CA THR A 237 -28.85 4.67 7.61
C THR A 237 -27.38 4.37 7.54
N THR A 238 -26.57 5.42 7.58
CA THR A 238 -25.11 5.33 7.62
C THR A 238 -24.66 5.00 9.04
N LEU A 239 -24.26 3.74 9.26
CA LEU A 239 -23.57 3.34 10.47
C LEU A 239 -22.06 3.31 10.21
N SER A 240 -21.26 3.72 11.19
CA SER A 240 -19.80 3.69 11.07
C SER A 240 -19.25 2.31 11.39
N ARG A 241 -18.15 1.92 10.72
CA ARG A 241 -17.40 0.70 11.05
C ARG A 241 -16.98 0.73 12.52
N GLY A 242 -17.18 -0.38 13.23
CA GLY A 242 -16.91 -0.52 14.65
C GLY A 242 -18.05 -0.07 15.58
N ALA A 243 -19.10 0.57 15.06
CA ALA A 243 -20.26 0.95 15.87
C ALA A 243 -20.94 -0.30 16.47
N ARG A 244 -21.37 -0.19 17.73
CA ARG A 244 -22.18 -1.22 18.38
C ARG A 244 -23.66 -0.98 18.12
N VAL A 245 -24.38 -2.04 17.80
CA VAL A 245 -25.80 -2.01 17.51
C VAL A 245 -26.51 -3.15 18.22
N LYS A 246 -27.69 -2.87 18.78
CA LYS A 246 -28.61 -3.87 19.29
C LYS A 246 -29.61 -4.22 18.19
N LEU A 247 -29.62 -5.49 17.80
CA LEU A 247 -30.50 -6.04 16.78
C LEU A 247 -31.71 -6.67 17.44
N ARG A 248 -32.91 -6.34 16.95
CA ARG A 248 -34.14 -7.07 17.30
C ARG A 248 -34.73 -7.67 16.04
N ILE A 249 -34.52 -8.97 15.86
CA ILE A 249 -34.98 -9.74 14.71
C ILE A 249 -36.34 -10.35 15.06
N ASN A 250 -37.36 -10.04 14.29
CA ASN A 250 -38.69 -10.62 14.44
C ASN A 250 -38.78 -11.87 13.55
N ALA A 251 -38.42 -13.03 14.10
CA ALA A 251 -38.49 -14.31 13.40
C ALA A 251 -39.76 -15.09 13.76
N ASN A 252 -40.13 -16.06 12.92
CA ASN A 252 -41.26 -16.96 13.20
C ASN A 252 -41.04 -17.81 14.47
N THR A 253 -39.78 -18.02 14.86
CA THR A 253 -39.37 -18.73 16.09
C THR A 253 -39.43 -17.85 17.35
N GLY A 254 -39.76 -16.56 17.19
CA GLY A 254 -39.83 -15.57 18.27
C GLY A 254 -38.92 -14.37 18.04
N LYS A 255 -38.96 -13.42 19.00
CA LYS A 255 -38.13 -12.22 18.97
C LYS A 255 -36.70 -12.55 19.43
N ILE A 256 -35.73 -12.34 18.56
CA ILE A 256 -34.30 -12.56 18.85
C ILE A 256 -33.66 -11.20 19.10
N VAL A 257 -33.01 -11.03 20.26
CA VAL A 257 -32.29 -9.81 20.61
C VAL A 257 -30.80 -10.13 20.73
N VAL A 258 -29.95 -9.48 19.94
CA VAL A 258 -28.52 -9.73 19.89
C VAL A 258 -27.77 -8.40 19.82
N ASP A 259 -26.74 -8.25 20.64
CA ASP A 259 -25.78 -7.16 20.51
C ASP A 259 -24.77 -7.52 19.42
N ALA A 260 -24.43 -6.56 18.56
CA ALA A 260 -23.58 -6.77 17.41
C ALA A 260 -22.68 -5.56 17.16
N ARG A 261 -21.63 -5.75 16.37
CA ARG A 261 -20.68 -4.72 15.98
C ARG A 261 -20.57 -4.65 14.47
N VAL A 262 -20.64 -3.44 13.91
CA VAL A 262 -20.49 -3.19 12.47
C VAL A 262 -19.06 -3.54 12.05
N GLN A 263 -18.91 -4.56 11.21
CA GLN A 263 -17.61 -5.01 10.71
C GLN A 263 -17.22 -4.31 9.42
N HIS A 264 -18.19 -4.11 8.52
CA HIS A 264 -18.03 -3.40 7.26
C HIS A 264 -19.33 -2.69 6.87
N VAL A 265 -19.21 -1.66 6.04
CA VAL A 265 -20.31 -0.84 5.54
C VAL A 265 -20.25 -0.92 4.02
N LEU A 266 -21.38 -1.22 3.40
CA LEU A 266 -21.51 -1.26 1.95
C LEU A 266 -22.35 -0.06 1.51
N ASP A 267 -21.69 0.97 1.00
CA ASP A 267 -22.38 2.15 0.48
C ASP A 267 -23.14 1.85 -0.82
N ALA A 268 -23.97 2.80 -1.27
CA ALA A 268 -24.78 2.63 -2.47
C ALA A 268 -23.97 2.37 -3.74
N THR A 269 -22.76 2.92 -3.84
CA THR A 269 -21.89 2.76 -5.00
C THR A 269 -21.29 1.35 -5.04
N ALA A 270 -20.71 0.90 -3.93
CA ALA A 270 -20.16 -0.44 -3.78
C ALA A 270 -21.25 -1.51 -3.88
N ALA A 271 -22.43 -1.25 -3.31
CA ALA A 271 -23.59 -2.12 -3.41
C ALA A 271 -24.04 -2.31 -4.87
N ALA A 272 -24.10 -1.21 -5.65
CA ALA A 272 -24.45 -1.27 -7.07
C ALA A 272 -23.45 -2.10 -7.88
N GLN A 273 -22.15 -2.00 -7.59
CA GLN A 273 -21.11 -2.81 -8.24
C GLN A 273 -21.27 -4.30 -7.93
N LEU A 274 -21.61 -4.65 -6.69
CA LEU A 274 -21.82 -6.02 -6.26
C LEU A 274 -23.23 -6.56 -6.59
N ARG A 275 -24.11 -5.74 -7.16
CA ARG A 275 -25.54 -6.04 -7.38
C ARG A 275 -26.23 -6.47 -6.07
N ARG A 276 -25.90 -5.79 -4.97
CA ARG A 276 -26.50 -5.97 -3.64
C ARG A 276 -27.18 -4.67 -3.20
N HIS A 277 -27.92 -4.72 -2.09
CA HIS A 277 -28.44 -3.52 -1.45
C HIS A 277 -27.36 -2.85 -0.58
N ALA A 278 -27.44 -1.52 -0.46
CA ALA A 278 -26.62 -0.78 0.48
C ALA A 278 -26.98 -1.20 1.91
N GLY A 279 -25.98 -1.36 2.77
CA GLY A 279 -26.20 -1.92 4.09
C GLY A 279 -24.94 -2.08 4.92
N VAL A 280 -25.06 -2.88 5.96
CA VAL A 280 -23.98 -3.12 6.92
C VAL A 280 -23.84 -4.60 7.21
N GLY A 281 -22.59 -5.06 7.24
CA GLY A 281 -22.23 -6.36 7.78
C GLY A 281 -21.92 -6.24 9.26
N VAL A 282 -22.59 -7.04 10.08
CA VAL A 282 -22.46 -7.03 11.54
C VAL A 282 -22.02 -8.39 12.07
N VAL A 283 -21.16 -8.38 13.09
CA VAL A 283 -20.72 -9.58 13.82
C VAL A 283 -21.38 -9.56 15.19
N PHE A 284 -21.97 -10.69 15.62
CA PHE A 284 -22.64 -10.80 16.90
C PHE A 284 -21.64 -10.82 18.06
N GLU A 285 -21.87 -9.99 19.07
CA GLU A 285 -21.06 -9.93 20.29
C GLU A 285 -21.73 -10.79 21.38
N ALA A 286 -21.18 -11.98 21.62
CA ALA A 286 -21.54 -12.88 22.73
C ALA A 286 -23.07 -12.99 23.02
N PRO A 287 -23.88 -13.52 22.08
CA PRO A 287 -25.31 -13.65 22.27
C PRO A 287 -25.63 -14.48 23.52
N GLY A 288 -26.59 -14.01 24.33
CA GLY A 288 -27.08 -14.79 25.47
C GLY A 288 -27.61 -16.16 25.03
N GLN A 289 -27.57 -17.16 25.93
CA GLN A 289 -27.94 -18.55 25.59
C GLN A 289 -29.35 -18.72 25.02
N SER A 290 -30.30 -17.86 25.40
CA SER A 290 -31.64 -17.83 24.81
C SER A 290 -31.60 -17.33 23.37
N SER A 291 -30.98 -16.18 23.11
CA SER A 291 -30.82 -15.62 21.76
C SER A 291 -30.04 -16.55 20.84
N LEU A 292 -28.97 -17.18 21.32
CA LEU A 292 -28.19 -18.15 20.54
C LEU A 292 -29.02 -19.38 20.16
N ARG A 293 -29.87 -19.89 21.07
CA ARG A 293 -30.79 -20.99 20.75
C ARG A 293 -31.80 -20.60 19.68
N SER A 294 -32.43 -19.42 19.81
CA SER A 294 -33.37 -18.93 18.80
C SER A 294 -32.71 -18.63 17.46
N LEU A 295 -31.48 -18.10 17.47
CA LEU A 295 -30.69 -17.86 16.26
C LEU A 295 -30.33 -19.18 15.56
N ARG A 296 -29.89 -20.19 16.30
CA ARG A 296 -29.64 -21.54 15.75
C ARG A 296 -30.91 -22.15 15.16
N ALA A 297 -32.05 -22.04 15.86
CA ALA A 297 -33.31 -22.53 15.34
C ALA A 297 -33.73 -21.81 14.04
N LEU A 298 -33.52 -20.49 13.95
CA LEU A 298 -33.75 -19.72 12.73
C LEU A 298 -32.83 -20.19 11.59
N VAL A 299 -31.53 -20.28 11.84
CA VAL A 299 -30.53 -20.72 10.84
C VAL A 299 -30.81 -22.14 10.36
N GLU A 300 -31.15 -23.05 11.26
CA GLU A 300 -31.54 -24.43 10.94
C GLU A 300 -32.81 -24.47 10.08
N GLN A 301 -33.82 -23.67 10.42
CA GLN A 301 -35.04 -23.55 9.61
C GLN A 301 -34.75 -23.02 8.21
N LEU A 302 -33.87 -22.01 8.08
CA LEU A 302 -33.46 -21.46 6.78
C LEU A 302 -32.66 -22.48 5.96
N ALA A 303 -31.83 -23.30 6.61
CA ALA A 303 -31.07 -24.37 5.96
C ALA A 303 -31.96 -25.48 5.37
N GLN A 304 -33.12 -25.73 5.99
CA GLN A 304 -34.08 -26.73 5.54
C GLN A 304 -34.97 -26.25 4.39
N ASP A 305 -35.10 -24.94 4.16
CA ASP A 305 -35.90 -24.38 3.05
C ASP A 305 -35.08 -24.41 1.75
N PRO A 306 -35.42 -25.27 0.75
CA PRO A 306 -34.63 -25.39 -0.48
C PRO A 306 -34.59 -24.11 -1.31
N ALA A 307 -35.58 -23.22 -1.17
CA ALA A 307 -35.58 -21.93 -1.85
C ALA A 307 -34.62 -20.91 -1.22
N ARG A 308 -34.26 -21.14 0.06
CA ARG A 308 -33.37 -20.30 0.87
C ARG A 308 -32.06 -20.96 1.23
N GLN A 309 -31.88 -22.24 0.91
CA GLN A 309 -30.55 -22.78 0.71
C GLN A 309 -29.86 -21.76 -0.19
N PRO A 310 -28.67 -21.25 0.20
CA PRO A 310 -27.95 -20.35 -0.66
C PRO A 310 -27.92 -21.06 -2.00
N LYS A 311 -28.69 -20.56 -3.00
CA LYS A 311 -28.79 -21.16 -4.33
C LYS A 311 -27.38 -21.52 -4.60
N THR A 312 -27.05 -22.82 -4.67
CA THR A 312 -25.66 -23.25 -4.73
C THR A 312 -25.07 -22.35 -5.79
N ARG A 313 -24.22 -21.40 -5.35
CA ARG A 313 -23.46 -20.48 -6.22
C ARG A 313 -22.94 -21.45 -7.25
N SER A 314 -23.43 -21.36 -8.50
CA SER A 314 -23.68 -22.56 -9.30
C SER A 314 -22.55 -23.58 -9.22
N ASP A 315 -22.86 -24.88 -9.32
CA ASP A 315 -21.83 -25.93 -9.43
C ASP A 315 -20.78 -25.64 -10.52
N ASN A 316 -21.04 -24.64 -11.37
CA ASN A 316 -20.02 -23.96 -12.14
C ASN A 316 -18.93 -23.38 -11.22
N LYS A 317 -17.86 -24.16 -11.05
CA LYS A 317 -16.58 -23.75 -10.46
C LYS A 317 -16.18 -22.32 -10.84
N ARG A 318 -16.47 -21.88 -12.08
CA ARG A 318 -16.22 -20.52 -12.57
C ARG A 318 -16.94 -19.42 -11.79
N GLU A 319 -18.20 -19.60 -11.42
CA GLU A 319 -18.95 -18.59 -10.66
C GLU A 319 -18.45 -18.49 -9.22
N ARG A 320 -18.13 -19.63 -8.60
CA ARG A 320 -17.51 -19.67 -7.27
C ARG A 320 -16.16 -18.95 -7.28
N LEU A 321 -15.34 -19.22 -8.30
CA LEU A 321 -14.05 -18.57 -8.49
C LEU A 321 -14.20 -17.05 -8.66
N ALA A 322 -15.09 -16.62 -9.57
CA ALA A 322 -15.35 -15.20 -9.81
C ALA A 322 -15.80 -14.48 -8.54
N ALA A 323 -16.62 -15.14 -7.71
CA ALA A 323 -17.10 -14.56 -6.48
C ALA A 323 -16.02 -14.46 -5.40
N CYS A 324 -15.17 -15.49 -5.22
CA CYS A 324 -14.00 -15.42 -4.32
C CYS A 324 -13.03 -14.33 -4.77
N VAL A 325 -12.78 -14.21 -6.07
CA VAL A 325 -11.95 -13.14 -6.64
C VAL A 325 -12.52 -11.76 -6.33
N GLY A 326 -13.81 -11.53 -6.59
CA GLY A 326 -14.45 -10.25 -6.32
C GLY A 326 -14.47 -9.88 -4.83
N GLU A 327 -14.67 -10.87 -3.96
CA GLU A 327 -14.59 -10.70 -2.51
C GLU A 327 -13.17 -10.34 -2.05
N ALA A 328 -12.14 -11.01 -2.59
CA ALA A 328 -10.76 -10.67 -2.30
C ALA A 328 -10.40 -9.25 -2.75
N GLU A 329 -10.84 -8.82 -3.94
CA GLU A 329 -10.62 -7.46 -4.44
C GLU A 329 -11.27 -6.40 -3.54
N PHE A 330 -12.49 -6.66 -3.06
CA PHE A 330 -13.15 -5.79 -2.08
C PHE A 330 -12.37 -5.71 -0.77
N LEU A 331 -11.90 -6.85 -0.24
CA LEU A 331 -11.12 -6.88 1.00
C LEU A 331 -9.79 -6.13 0.87
N ILE A 332 -9.11 -6.24 -0.28
CA ILE A 332 -7.92 -5.44 -0.60
C ILE A 332 -8.27 -3.94 -0.60
N ALA A 333 -9.37 -3.55 -1.24
CA ALA A 333 -9.79 -2.15 -1.31
C ALA A 333 -10.10 -1.53 0.06
N VAL A 334 -10.64 -2.33 0.99
CA VAL A 334 -10.94 -1.92 2.37
C VAL A 334 -9.72 -2.07 3.30
N GLY A 335 -8.59 -2.57 2.79
CA GLY A 335 -7.33 -2.75 3.52
C GLY A 335 -7.27 -4.00 4.41
N ASP A 336 -8.21 -4.94 4.27
CA ASP A 336 -8.18 -6.23 4.97
C ASP A 336 -7.42 -7.29 4.15
N ILE A 337 -6.10 -7.12 4.09
CA ILE A 337 -5.22 -7.97 3.28
C ILE A 337 -5.23 -9.43 3.78
N ALA A 338 -5.32 -9.66 5.08
CA ALA A 338 -5.40 -11.00 5.68
C ALA A 338 -6.75 -11.70 5.39
N GLY A 339 -7.85 -10.93 5.31
CA GLY A 339 -9.11 -11.41 4.77
C GLY A 339 -8.97 -11.83 3.31
N ALA A 340 -8.37 -10.98 2.48
CA ALA A 340 -8.17 -11.25 1.06
C ALA A 340 -7.33 -12.51 0.80
N GLN A 341 -6.26 -12.73 1.57
CA GLN A 341 -5.43 -13.95 1.47
C GLN A 341 -6.26 -15.21 1.72
N ARG A 342 -7.01 -15.25 2.82
CA ARG A 342 -7.84 -16.42 3.18
C ARG A 342 -8.87 -16.75 2.10
N VAL A 343 -9.47 -15.73 1.48
CA VAL A 343 -10.42 -15.91 0.38
C VAL A 343 -9.73 -16.45 -0.87
N LEU A 344 -8.53 -15.95 -1.19
CA LEU A 344 -7.75 -16.41 -2.34
C LEU A 344 -7.17 -17.82 -2.16
N GLU A 345 -6.76 -18.22 -0.95
CA GLU A 345 -6.37 -19.60 -0.64
C GLU A 345 -7.57 -20.56 -0.81
N GLY A 346 -8.76 -20.14 -0.39
CA GLY A 346 -9.99 -20.89 -0.66
C GLY A 346 -10.29 -21.00 -2.16
N ALA A 347 -9.99 -19.95 -2.93
CA ALA A 347 -10.15 -19.93 -4.38
C ALA A 347 -9.13 -20.86 -5.08
N ASP A 348 -7.88 -20.86 -4.62
CA ASP A 348 -6.80 -21.74 -5.11
C ASP A 348 -7.14 -23.21 -4.84
N GLY A 349 -7.71 -23.52 -3.67
CA GLY A 349 -8.21 -24.86 -3.38
C GLY A 349 -9.36 -25.33 -4.30
N ILE A 350 -10.14 -24.40 -4.89
CA ILE A 350 -11.23 -24.73 -5.83
C ILE A 350 -10.70 -24.94 -7.26
N ALA A 351 -9.73 -24.13 -7.68
CA ALA A 351 -9.14 -24.16 -9.00
C ALA A 351 -7.62 -23.91 -8.90
N PRO A 352 -6.84 -24.93 -8.51
CA PRO A 352 -5.42 -24.76 -8.24
C PRO A 352 -4.66 -24.38 -9.50
N ASP A 353 -5.14 -24.74 -10.70
CA ASP A 353 -4.50 -24.44 -11.98
C ASP A 353 -4.92 -23.08 -12.57
N ASP A 354 -5.69 -22.26 -11.85
CA ASP A 354 -6.09 -20.95 -12.34
C ASP A 354 -4.99 -19.89 -12.12
N ASP A 355 -4.33 -19.50 -13.21
CA ASP A 355 -3.25 -18.51 -13.21
C ASP A 355 -3.68 -17.13 -12.71
N ALA A 356 -4.96 -16.76 -12.82
CA ALA A 356 -5.43 -15.46 -12.33
C ALA A 356 -5.52 -15.46 -10.80
N VAL A 357 -5.97 -16.56 -10.20
CA VAL A 357 -5.98 -16.72 -8.73
C VAL A 357 -4.56 -16.75 -8.19
N ARG A 358 -3.67 -17.57 -8.77
CA ARG A 358 -2.26 -17.64 -8.32
C ARG A 358 -1.57 -16.28 -8.40
N ARG A 359 -1.73 -15.54 -9.50
CA ARG A 359 -1.15 -14.19 -9.63
C ARG A 359 -1.70 -13.21 -8.59
N ARG A 360 -3.01 -13.26 -8.29
CA ARG A 360 -3.59 -12.40 -7.24
C ARG A 360 -3.11 -12.79 -5.85
N LEU A 361 -3.06 -14.09 -5.54
CA LEU A 361 -2.57 -14.60 -4.27
C LEU A 361 -1.10 -14.21 -4.05
N MET A 362 -0.26 -14.33 -5.08
CA MET A 362 1.13 -13.88 -5.04
C MET A 362 1.24 -12.37 -4.71
N LYS A 363 0.43 -11.52 -5.35
CA LYS A 363 0.40 -10.07 -5.07
C LYS A 363 -0.06 -9.76 -3.64
N VAL A 364 -1.06 -10.47 -3.14
CA VAL A 364 -1.55 -10.31 -1.76
C VAL A 364 -0.48 -10.73 -0.76
N ASN A 365 0.16 -11.87 -0.99
CA ASN A 365 1.25 -12.34 -0.14
C ASN A 365 2.43 -11.36 -0.13
N GLU A 366 2.83 -10.84 -1.30
CA GLU A 366 3.86 -9.80 -1.40
C GLU A 366 3.48 -8.53 -0.60
N ALA A 367 2.21 -8.12 -0.64
CA ALA A 367 1.72 -6.98 0.15
C ALA A 367 1.75 -7.27 1.66
N ILE A 368 1.44 -8.50 2.08
CA ILE A 368 1.53 -8.93 3.49
C ILE A 368 2.98 -8.92 3.95
N ASP A 369 3.89 -9.50 3.16
CA ASP A 369 5.32 -9.52 3.44
C ASP A 369 5.89 -8.11 3.52
N ALA A 370 5.46 -7.21 2.63
CA ALA A 370 5.80 -5.80 2.68
C ALA A 370 5.31 -5.12 3.97
N ALA A 371 4.05 -5.34 4.35
CA ALA A 371 3.50 -4.79 5.58
C ALA A 371 4.23 -5.31 6.83
N HIS A 372 4.55 -6.61 6.85
CA HIS A 372 5.28 -7.24 7.94
C HIS A 372 6.72 -6.74 8.02
N ALA A 373 7.45 -6.69 6.91
CA ALA A 373 8.80 -6.14 6.85
C ALA A 373 8.85 -4.68 7.34
N ASN A 374 7.88 -3.86 6.93
CA ASN A 374 7.76 -2.47 7.41
C ASN A 374 7.52 -2.38 8.92
N ALA A 375 6.64 -3.22 9.47
CA ALA A 375 6.38 -3.25 10.91
C ALA A 375 7.62 -3.68 11.72
N LEU A 376 8.40 -4.65 11.22
CA LEU A 376 9.66 -5.06 11.83
C LEU A 376 10.68 -3.91 11.82
N LEU A 377 10.83 -3.22 10.70
CA LEU A 377 11.74 -2.08 10.56
C LEU A 377 11.35 -0.90 11.44
N GLU A 378 10.06 -0.60 11.57
CA GLU A 378 9.60 0.45 12.49
C GLU A 378 10.00 0.15 13.93
N ARG A 379 9.83 -1.09 14.37
CA ARG A 379 10.26 -1.51 15.72
C ARG A 379 11.77 -1.40 15.88
N ALA A 380 12.53 -1.89 14.90
CA ALA A 380 14.00 -1.79 14.90
C ALA A 380 14.49 -0.33 14.98
N LEU A 381 13.90 0.56 14.17
CA LEU A 381 14.28 1.98 14.11
C LEU A 381 13.93 2.76 15.37
N ARG A 382 12.91 2.33 16.13
CA ARG A 382 12.55 2.88 17.45
C ARG A 382 13.51 2.44 18.57
N GLY A 383 14.50 1.61 18.27
CA GLY A 383 15.54 1.19 19.22
C GLY A 383 15.17 -0.06 20.02
N ASP A 384 14.37 -0.96 19.46
CA ASP A 384 14.14 -2.30 20.03
C ASP A 384 15.52 -3.00 20.26
N PRO A 385 15.76 -3.64 21.42
CA PRO A 385 17.04 -4.33 21.67
C PRO A 385 17.36 -5.42 20.64
N ALA A 386 16.35 -5.97 19.97
CA ALA A 386 16.49 -6.93 18.88
C ALA A 386 16.56 -6.27 17.48
N ALA A 387 16.88 -4.97 17.38
CA ALA A 387 16.79 -4.20 16.14
C ALA A 387 17.53 -4.84 14.95
N VAL A 388 18.73 -5.39 15.17
CA VAL A 388 19.51 -6.05 14.10
C VAL A 388 18.77 -7.28 13.57
N GLU A 389 18.26 -8.14 14.44
CA GLU A 389 17.51 -9.34 14.05
C GLU A 389 16.18 -8.99 13.35
N LEU A 390 15.50 -7.95 13.83
CA LEU A 390 14.28 -7.46 13.18
C LEU A 390 14.56 -6.93 11.76
N ALA A 391 15.67 -6.21 11.58
CA ALA A 391 16.09 -5.73 10.26
C ALA A 391 16.49 -6.88 9.32
N ARG A 392 17.21 -7.91 9.80
CA ARG A 392 17.52 -9.13 9.02
C ARG A 392 16.26 -9.85 8.57
N ARG A 393 15.29 -10.01 9.47
CA ARG A 393 14.02 -10.66 9.13
C ARG A 393 13.24 -9.85 8.10
N ALA A 394 13.29 -8.52 8.18
CA ALA A 394 12.64 -7.65 7.20
C ALA A 394 13.25 -7.80 5.79
N THR A 395 14.59 -7.86 5.67
CA THR A 395 15.26 -8.05 4.37
C THR A 395 15.01 -9.44 3.78
N GLN A 396 14.83 -10.47 4.62
CA GLN A 396 14.45 -11.82 4.18
C GLN A 396 13.00 -11.90 3.68
N LEU A 397 12.07 -11.21 4.36
CA LEU A 397 10.66 -11.19 3.96
C LEU A 397 10.46 -10.42 2.65
N ARG A 398 11.17 -9.30 2.48
CA ARG A 398 11.05 -8.47 1.29
C ARG A 398 12.42 -7.97 0.82
N PRO A 399 13.05 -8.65 -0.15
CA PRO A 399 14.33 -8.26 -0.72
C PRO A 399 14.14 -7.11 -1.73
N ALA A 400 13.70 -5.95 -1.23
CA ALA A 400 13.45 -4.76 -2.03
C ALA A 400 14.38 -3.61 -1.60
N ARG A 401 14.71 -2.74 -2.56
CA ARG A 401 15.66 -1.63 -2.37
C ARG A 401 15.31 -0.73 -1.19
N ASP A 402 14.03 -0.40 -1.01
CA ASP A 402 13.53 0.44 0.10
C ASP A 402 13.77 -0.23 1.46
N VAL A 403 13.50 -1.53 1.56
CA VAL A 403 13.72 -2.32 2.78
C VAL A 403 15.21 -2.40 3.09
N PHE A 404 16.06 -2.68 2.10
CA PHE A 404 17.51 -2.70 2.24
C PHE A 404 18.05 -1.38 2.80
N LEU A 405 17.71 -0.25 2.17
CA LEU A 405 18.20 1.06 2.60
C LEU A 405 17.78 1.42 4.03
N ARG A 406 16.55 1.07 4.44
CA ARG A 406 16.09 1.29 5.81
C ARG A 406 16.83 0.37 6.81
N SER A 407 17.05 -0.89 6.46
CA SER A 407 17.82 -1.84 7.27
C SER A 407 19.27 -1.39 7.46
N MET A 408 19.90 -0.80 6.43
CA MET A 408 21.26 -0.27 6.55
C MET A 408 21.38 0.78 7.66
N GLY A 409 20.38 1.65 7.81
CA GLY A 409 20.36 2.63 8.90
C GLY A 409 20.34 1.98 10.30
N VAL A 410 19.66 0.83 10.44
CA VAL A 410 19.65 0.05 11.67
C VAL A 410 21.02 -0.59 11.91
N PHE A 411 21.57 -1.27 10.91
CA PHE A 411 22.87 -1.94 11.02
C PHE A 411 24.02 -0.97 11.29
N ALA A 412 24.01 0.21 10.67
CA ALA A 412 25.00 1.26 10.92
C ALA A 412 25.00 1.74 12.39
N ARG A 413 23.82 1.95 12.98
CA ARG A 413 23.70 2.33 14.41
C ARG A 413 24.21 1.23 15.33
N ALA A 414 23.97 -0.03 14.98
CA ALA A 414 24.42 -1.19 15.73
C ALA A 414 25.90 -1.55 15.47
N ARG A 415 26.58 -0.86 14.52
CA ARG A 415 27.92 -1.22 14.01
C ARG A 415 28.01 -2.68 13.53
N ALA A 416 26.91 -3.20 13.00
CA ALA A 416 26.83 -4.55 12.47
C ALA A 416 27.44 -4.59 11.05
N HIS A 417 28.76 -4.50 10.97
CA HIS A 417 29.47 -4.32 9.69
C HIS A 417 29.33 -5.51 8.73
N ASP A 418 29.14 -6.73 9.22
CA ASP A 418 28.87 -7.89 8.37
C ASP A 418 27.50 -7.74 7.67
N ASP A 419 26.44 -7.36 8.39
CA ASP A 419 25.11 -7.15 7.81
C ASP A 419 25.07 -5.97 6.83
N ILE A 420 25.86 -4.93 7.08
CA ILE A 420 26.02 -3.81 6.14
C ILE A 420 26.64 -4.31 4.83
N ALA A 421 27.64 -5.19 4.90
CA ALA A 421 28.26 -5.74 3.71
C ALA A 421 27.26 -6.60 2.92
N ASP A 422 26.54 -7.50 3.58
CA ASP A 422 25.55 -8.37 2.94
C ASP A 422 24.45 -7.57 2.22
N VAL A 423 23.89 -6.54 2.88
CA VAL A 423 22.85 -5.70 2.25
C VAL A 423 23.40 -4.83 1.14
N ALA A 424 24.62 -4.30 1.27
CA ALA A 424 25.23 -3.52 0.22
C ALA A 424 25.55 -4.37 -1.02
N GLU A 425 25.96 -5.64 -0.84
CA GLU A 425 26.10 -6.59 -1.95
C GLU A 425 24.76 -6.84 -2.65
N GLN A 426 23.68 -7.10 -1.90
CA GLN A 426 22.34 -7.26 -2.47
C GLN A 426 21.83 -6.01 -3.21
N LEU A 427 22.17 -4.82 -2.72
CA LEU A 427 21.86 -3.58 -3.44
C LEU A 427 22.62 -3.48 -4.77
N LEU A 428 23.88 -3.95 -4.81
CA LEU A 428 24.68 -3.95 -6.03
C LEU A 428 24.27 -5.04 -7.03
N GLU A 429 23.63 -6.11 -6.57
CA GLU A 429 22.96 -7.07 -7.46
C GLU A 429 21.78 -6.43 -8.19
N LEU A 430 21.05 -5.53 -7.51
CA LEU A 430 19.95 -4.77 -8.11
C LEU A 430 20.45 -3.65 -9.04
N ASP A 431 21.46 -2.90 -8.61
CA ASP A 431 22.10 -1.85 -9.40
C ASP A 431 23.62 -1.87 -9.21
N PRO A 432 24.38 -2.45 -10.16
CA PRO A 432 25.84 -2.54 -10.08
C PRO A 432 26.57 -1.20 -10.08
N ALA A 433 25.88 -0.11 -10.44
CA ALA A 433 26.41 1.25 -10.48
C ALA A 433 25.98 2.10 -9.27
N ASP A 434 25.29 1.54 -8.27
CA ASP A 434 24.88 2.26 -7.07
C ASP A 434 26.11 2.67 -6.25
N GLU A 435 26.51 3.94 -6.41
CA GLU A 435 27.66 4.52 -5.74
C GLU A 435 27.52 4.49 -4.20
N GLY A 436 26.30 4.65 -3.69
CA GLY A 436 26.00 4.65 -2.26
C GLY A 436 26.24 3.27 -1.66
N ALA A 437 25.74 2.22 -2.31
CA ALA A 437 25.97 0.84 -1.89
C ALA A 437 27.46 0.47 -1.94
N LEU A 438 28.20 0.88 -3.00
CA LEU A 438 29.66 0.66 -3.08
C LEU A 438 30.44 1.35 -1.96
N ARG A 439 30.10 2.60 -1.62
CA ARG A 439 30.72 3.33 -0.50
C ARG A 439 30.47 2.62 0.82
N MET A 440 29.24 2.21 1.09
CA MET A 440 28.90 1.50 2.33
C MET A 440 29.56 0.13 2.42
N LEU A 441 29.65 -0.62 1.31
CA LEU A 441 30.35 -1.90 1.26
C LEU A 441 31.86 -1.72 1.51
N LEU A 442 32.46 -0.68 0.94
CA LEU A 442 33.86 -0.31 1.17
C LEU A 442 34.11 0.00 2.66
N ASP A 443 33.29 0.86 3.27
CA ASP A 443 33.39 1.23 4.68
C ASP A 443 33.22 0.01 5.61
N ALA A 444 32.27 -0.87 5.28
CA ALA A 444 32.07 -2.13 6.00
C ALA A 444 33.31 -3.03 5.92
N HIS A 445 33.88 -3.24 4.73
CA HIS A 445 35.09 -4.03 4.57
C HIS A 445 36.31 -3.42 5.24
N MET A 446 36.46 -2.09 5.24
CA MET A 446 37.52 -1.41 5.99
C MET A 446 37.36 -1.64 7.50
N SER A 447 36.14 -1.52 8.02
CA SER A 447 35.83 -1.77 9.44
C SER A 447 36.09 -3.22 9.85
N LEU A 448 35.80 -4.17 8.96
CA LEU A 448 36.08 -5.61 9.11
C LEU A 448 37.54 -5.97 8.79
N LYS A 449 38.39 -5.01 8.42
CA LYS A 449 39.79 -5.21 8.01
C LYS A 449 39.97 -6.18 6.83
N ARG A 450 38.96 -6.31 5.96
CA ARG A 450 38.98 -7.10 4.73
C ARG A 450 39.63 -6.29 3.59
N TRP A 451 40.91 -5.95 3.74
CA TRP A 451 41.62 -4.98 2.89
C TRP A 451 41.65 -5.35 1.40
N SER A 452 41.68 -6.63 1.06
CA SER A 452 41.68 -7.09 -0.33
C SER A 452 40.35 -6.84 -1.03
N ALA A 453 39.22 -7.05 -0.33
CA ALA A 453 37.89 -6.76 -0.83
C ALA A 453 37.64 -5.24 -0.89
N ALA A 454 38.03 -4.51 0.17
CA ALA A 454 37.98 -3.05 0.20
C ALA A 454 38.72 -2.43 -1.00
N LEU A 455 39.93 -2.93 -1.33
CA LEU A 455 40.69 -2.40 -2.47
C LEU A 455 39.95 -2.55 -3.80
N ARG A 456 39.32 -3.70 -4.05
CA ARG A 456 38.54 -3.93 -5.28
C ARG A 456 37.37 -2.96 -5.38
N ASN A 457 36.64 -2.76 -4.29
CA ASN A 457 35.48 -1.88 -4.26
C ASN A 457 35.89 -0.41 -4.42
N ALA A 458 37.00 0.00 -3.81
CA ALA A 458 37.55 1.35 -3.99
C ALA A 458 37.99 1.61 -5.44
N GLU A 459 38.60 0.62 -6.11
CA GLU A 459 38.94 0.73 -7.52
C GLU A 459 37.70 0.82 -8.42
N GLN A 460 36.65 0.06 -8.13
CA GLN A 460 35.37 0.16 -8.83
C GLN A 460 34.71 1.52 -8.62
N LEU A 461 34.74 2.06 -7.40
CA LEU A 461 34.19 3.37 -7.08
C LEU A 461 34.92 4.49 -7.82
N VAL A 462 36.25 4.44 -7.95
CA VAL A 462 37.03 5.38 -8.78
C VAL A 462 36.66 5.28 -10.27
N ARG A 463 36.35 4.09 -10.78
CA ARG A 463 35.91 3.94 -12.19
C ARG A 463 34.58 4.62 -12.45
N LEU A 464 33.65 4.58 -11.48
CA LEU A 464 32.34 5.23 -11.60
C LEU A 464 32.44 6.75 -11.40
N ALA A 465 33.27 7.21 -10.45
CA ALA A 465 33.44 8.62 -10.12
C ALA A 465 34.91 9.07 -10.25
N PRO A 466 35.49 9.13 -11.47
CA PRO A 466 36.91 9.38 -11.67
C PRO A 466 37.38 10.77 -11.20
N ASN A 467 36.46 11.74 -11.18
CA ASN A 467 36.75 13.12 -10.81
C ASN A 467 36.56 13.41 -9.31
N ASP A 468 35.98 12.50 -8.53
CA ASP A 468 35.78 12.70 -7.10
C ASP A 468 37.13 12.59 -6.36
N ALA A 469 37.56 13.70 -5.76
CA ALA A 469 38.80 13.76 -4.98
C ALA A 469 38.71 12.90 -3.71
N ALA A 470 37.54 12.85 -3.06
CA ALA A 470 37.36 12.08 -1.83
C ALA A 470 37.51 10.57 -2.09
N VAL A 471 36.99 10.09 -3.22
CA VAL A 471 37.10 8.67 -3.62
C VAL A 471 38.56 8.30 -3.94
N ARG A 472 39.32 9.21 -4.58
CA ARG A 472 40.75 9.00 -4.84
C ARG A 472 41.60 8.97 -3.56
N ASP A 473 41.30 9.85 -2.61
CA ASP A 473 41.97 9.87 -1.30
C ASP A 473 41.68 8.58 -0.51
N LEU A 474 40.43 8.11 -0.56
CA LEU A 474 40.01 6.86 0.06
C LEU A 474 40.74 5.65 -0.53
N LEU A 475 40.90 5.59 -1.87
CA LEU A 475 41.70 4.55 -2.51
C LEU A 475 43.16 4.57 -2.03
N ALA A 476 43.76 5.74 -1.89
CA ALA A 476 45.13 5.88 -1.39
C ALA A 476 45.27 5.43 0.07
N GLU A 477 44.26 5.69 0.90
CA GLU A 477 44.17 5.17 2.27
C GLU A 477 44.09 3.65 2.29
N VAL A 478 43.13 3.06 1.56
CA VAL A 478 42.95 1.60 1.49
C VAL A 478 44.22 0.90 1.00
N LYS A 479 44.91 1.47 0.00
CA LYS A 479 46.21 0.95 -0.49
C LYS A 479 47.29 0.94 0.60
N ARG A 480 47.39 2.00 1.39
CA ARG A 480 48.36 2.07 2.51
C ARG A 480 48.06 1.00 3.56
N HIS A 481 46.78 0.79 3.90
CA HIS A 481 46.38 -0.25 4.85
C HIS A 481 46.60 -1.67 4.30
N ALA A 482 46.28 -1.91 3.03
CA ALA A 482 46.51 -3.20 2.36
C ALA A 482 48.00 -3.55 2.24
N GLN A 483 48.89 -2.55 2.13
CA GLN A 483 50.35 -2.76 2.12
C GLN A 483 50.93 -3.01 3.52
N ARG A 484 50.37 -2.37 4.55
CA ARG A 484 50.82 -2.55 5.95
C ARG A 484 50.34 -3.85 6.60
N GLY A 485 49.26 -4.43 6.08
CA GLY A 485 48.68 -5.68 6.58
C GLY A 485 49.19 -6.95 5.89
N ARG A 486 50.22 -6.84 5.03
CA ARG A 486 50.90 -8.00 4.40
C ARG A 486 52.09 -8.47 5.22
#